data_AF-L0NMH1-F1
#
_entry.id   AF-L0NMH1-F1
#
_cell.length_a   1.000
_cell.length_b   1.000
_cell.length_c   1.000
_cell.angle_alpha   90.00
_cell.angle_beta   90.00
_cell.angle_gamma   90.00
#
_symmetry.space_group_name_H-M   'P 1'
#
loop_
_entity.id
_entity.type
_entity.pdbx_description
1 polymer ?
#
loop_
_entity_poly.entity_id
_entity_poly.type
_entity_poly.pdbx_seq_one_letter_code
_entity_poly.pdbx_strand_id
1 'polypeptide(L)'
;MPYFNLAAMSLADLRDLQTSVASAISTFEVRQKAETRAKVEMLAKDLGFTLAELAELEEPKHKRAPSTKIYRHPENPTLTWSGRGRKPGWYAAHLDAGKNPDELLG
;
A
#
# COMPACT_ATOMS: atom_id res chain seq x y z
N MET A 1 8.41 24.75 -33.42
CA MET A 1 9.04 23.49 -32.98
C MET A 1 10.54 23.60 -33.25
N PRO A 2 11.41 23.54 -32.24
CA PRO A 2 12.85 23.56 -32.46
C PRO A 2 13.28 22.31 -33.21
N TYR A 3 13.98 22.49 -34.34
CA TYR A 3 14.49 21.40 -35.16
C TYR A 3 15.76 20.84 -34.51
N PHE A 4 15.72 19.59 -34.04
CA PHE A 4 16.89 18.90 -33.51
C PHE A 4 17.82 18.51 -34.66
N ASN A 5 18.98 19.15 -34.77
CA ASN A 5 19.96 18.84 -35.82
C ASN A 5 20.82 17.62 -35.45
N LEU A 6 20.33 16.44 -35.82
CA LEU A 6 21.01 15.16 -35.56
C LEU A 6 22.28 14.97 -36.40
N ALA A 7 22.39 15.64 -37.55
CA ALA A 7 23.53 15.49 -38.45
C ALA A 7 24.83 16.13 -37.93
N ALA A 8 24.72 17.05 -36.97
CA ALA A 8 25.86 17.70 -36.33
C ALA A 8 26.32 16.99 -35.03
N MET A 9 25.59 15.98 -34.56
CA MET A 9 25.91 15.26 -33.32
C MET A 9 26.92 14.15 -33.57
N SER A 10 27.77 13.87 -32.58
CA SER A 10 28.68 12.73 -32.65
C SER A 10 27.92 11.41 -32.49
N LEU A 11 28.54 10.30 -32.90
CA LEU A 11 27.95 8.96 -32.76
C LEU A 11 27.66 8.63 -31.28
N ALA A 12 28.52 9.07 -30.35
CA ALA A 12 28.31 8.90 -28.92
C ALA A 12 27.05 9.64 -28.46
N ASP A 13 26.91 10.92 -28.81
CA ASP A 13 25.75 11.73 -28.43
C ASP A 13 24.44 11.19 -29.01
N LEU A 14 24.48 10.63 -30.23
CA LEU A 14 23.32 9.98 -30.85
C LEU A 14 22.88 8.72 -30.09
N ARG A 15 23.83 7.93 -29.54
CA ARG A 15 23.51 6.76 -28.71
C ARG A 15 22.97 7.14 -27.34
N ASP A 16 23.52 8.19 -26.74
CA ASP A 16 23.03 8.71 -25.47
C ASP A 16 21.62 9.29 -25.62
N LEU A 17 21.36 10.00 -26.72
CA LEU A 17 20.02 10.48 -27.07
C LEU A 17 19.05 9.32 -27.30
N GLN A 18 19.47 8.25 -28.00
CA GLN A 18 18.66 7.06 -28.20
C GLN A 18 18.24 6.44 -26.87
N THR A 19 19.19 6.28 -25.94
CA THR A 19 18.91 5.73 -24.60
C THR A 19 17.95 6.62 -23.83
N SER A 20 18.19 7.93 -23.86
CA SER A 20 17.34 8.93 -23.19
C SER A 20 15.92 8.95 -23.73
N VAL A 21 15.77 8.86 -25.05
CA VAL A 21 14.46 8.77 -25.72
C VAL A 21 13.76 7.44 -25.38
N ALA A 22 14.48 6.33 -25.35
CA ALA A 22 13.91 5.04 -24.95
C ALA A 22 13.38 5.08 -23.50
N SER A 23 14.14 5.68 -22.57
CA SER A 23 13.68 5.91 -21.20
C SER A 23 12.52 6.90 -21.11
N ALA A 24 12.52 7.95 -21.92
CA ALA A 24 11.42 8.90 -21.97
C ALA A 24 10.13 8.25 -22.48
N ILE A 25 10.20 7.43 -23.53
CA ILE A 25 9.06 6.67 -24.08
C ILE A 25 8.53 5.67 -23.04
N SER A 26 9.41 4.90 -22.41
CA SER A 26 8.97 3.89 -21.42
C SER A 26 8.32 4.51 -20.18
N THR A 27 8.78 5.70 -19.77
CA THR A 27 8.19 6.43 -18.64
C THR A 27 6.99 7.29 -19.04
N PHE A 28 6.80 7.57 -20.34
CA PHE A 28 5.70 8.40 -20.84
C PHE A 28 4.34 7.77 -20.54
N GLU A 29 4.16 6.49 -20.86
CA GLU A 29 2.89 5.80 -20.61
C GLU A 29 2.53 5.78 -19.12
N VAL A 30 3.52 5.61 -18.24
CA VAL A 30 3.33 5.63 -16.78
C VAL A 30 2.88 7.02 -16.31
N ARG A 31 3.54 8.08 -16.78
CA ARG A 31 3.17 9.47 -16.45
C ARG A 31 1.80 9.82 -17.02
N GLN A 32 1.53 9.47 -18.27
CA GLN A 32 0.25 9.71 -18.93
C GLN A 32 -0.90 8.98 -18.22
N LYS A 33 -0.68 7.73 -17.81
CA LYS A 33 -1.68 6.94 -17.07
C LYS A 33 -1.92 7.53 -15.68
N ALA A 34 -0.88 7.99 -14.98
CA ALA A 34 -1.00 8.66 -13.69
C ALA A 34 -1.74 10.01 -13.80
N GLU A 35 -1.41 10.84 -14.79
CA GLU A 35 -2.11 12.10 -15.05
C GLU A 35 -3.58 11.87 -15.42
N THR A 36 -3.85 10.88 -16.26
CA THR A 36 -5.22 10.52 -16.65
C THR A 36 -6.00 10.05 -15.43
N ARG A 37 -5.41 9.17 -14.61
CA ARG A 37 -6.01 8.70 -13.36
C ARG A 37 -6.33 9.87 -12.41
N ALA A 38 -5.40 10.79 -12.22
CA ALA A 38 -5.61 11.96 -11.36
C ALA A 38 -6.76 12.85 -11.86
N LYS A 39 -6.85 13.07 -13.18
CA LYS A 39 -7.97 13.84 -13.78
C LYS A 39 -9.31 13.14 -13.58
N VAL A 40 -9.38 11.83 -13.81
CA VAL A 40 -10.61 11.05 -13.60
C VAL A 40 -10.99 11.04 -12.12
N GLU A 41 -10.02 10.91 -11.22
CA GLU A 41 -10.27 10.94 -9.77
C GLU A 41 -10.78 12.31 -9.29
N MET A 42 -10.24 13.41 -9.83
CA MET A 42 -10.75 14.75 -9.55
C MET A 42 -12.20 14.91 -10.03
N LEU A 43 -12.51 14.46 -11.26
CA LEU A 43 -13.87 14.52 -11.80
C LEU A 43 -14.85 13.63 -11.01
N ALA A 44 -14.42 12.43 -10.63
CA ALA A 44 -15.22 11.55 -9.80
C ALA A 44 -15.56 12.24 -8.47
N LYS A 45 -14.56 12.83 -7.82
CA LYS A 45 -14.73 13.54 -6.55
C LYS A 45 -15.67 14.74 -6.66
N ASP A 46 -15.60 15.50 -7.75
CA ASP A 46 -16.51 16.62 -8.02
C ASP A 46 -17.98 16.16 -8.12
N LEU A 47 -18.19 14.98 -8.70
CA LEU A 47 -19.51 14.35 -8.82
C LEU A 47 -19.93 13.57 -7.56
N GLY A 48 -19.11 13.57 -6.51
CA GLY A 48 -19.39 12.87 -5.25
C GLY A 48 -19.12 11.38 -5.25
N PHE A 49 -18.35 10.87 -6.22
CA PHE A 49 -17.95 9.48 -6.34
C PHE A 49 -16.43 9.31 -6.20
N THR A 50 -15.98 8.12 -5.84
CA THR A 50 -14.57 7.74 -5.89
C THR A 50 -14.28 6.95 -7.16
N LEU A 51 -13.02 7.00 -7.63
CA LEU A 51 -12.60 6.17 -8.76
C LEU A 51 -12.79 4.67 -8.49
N ALA A 52 -12.69 4.24 -7.23
CA ALA A 52 -12.89 2.85 -6.82
C ALA A 52 -14.36 2.41 -7.00
N GLU A 53 -15.30 3.28 -6.62
CA GLU A 53 -16.74 3.05 -6.81
C GLU A 53 -17.13 3.01 -8.29
N LEU A 54 -16.58 3.90 -9.12
CA LEU A 54 -16.85 3.93 -10.56
C LEU A 54 -16.24 2.76 -11.32
N ALA A 55 -15.11 2.25 -10.85
CA ALA A 55 -14.44 1.10 -11.45
C ALA A 55 -15.07 -0.24 -11.05
N GLU A 56 -16.17 -0.23 -10.26
CA GLU A 56 -16.79 -1.42 -9.67
C GLU A 56 -15.78 -2.32 -8.93
N LEU A 57 -14.63 -1.73 -8.57
CA LEU A 57 -13.60 -2.37 -7.79
C LEU A 57 -14.07 -2.24 -6.35
N GLU A 58 -14.78 -3.26 -5.86
CA GLU A 58 -15.00 -3.45 -4.43
C GLU A 58 -13.68 -3.10 -3.73
N GLU A 59 -13.71 -2.11 -2.83
CA GLU A 59 -12.50 -1.71 -2.12
C GLU A 59 -11.84 -2.99 -1.59
N PRO A 60 -10.57 -3.27 -1.95
CA PRO A 60 -9.92 -4.47 -1.49
C PRO A 60 -9.86 -4.34 0.03
N LYS A 61 -10.76 -5.04 0.73
CA LYS A 61 -10.80 -5.13 2.19
C LYS A 61 -9.37 -5.39 2.62
N HIS A 62 -8.70 -4.35 3.14
CA HIS A 62 -7.30 -4.45 3.52
C HIS A 62 -7.21 -5.62 4.49
N LYS A 63 -6.64 -6.74 4.03
CA LYS A 63 -6.37 -7.91 4.87
C LYS A 63 -5.32 -7.45 5.86
N ARG A 64 -5.77 -6.98 7.03
CA ARG A 64 -4.90 -6.52 8.10
C ARG A 64 -3.94 -7.64 8.42
N ALA A 65 -2.64 -7.31 8.44
CA ALA A 65 -1.59 -8.27 8.73
C ALA A 65 -1.91 -9.05 10.03
N PRO A 66 -1.65 -10.37 10.05
CA PRO A 66 -1.89 -11.20 11.23
C PRO A 66 -1.16 -10.62 12.45
N SER A 67 -1.77 -10.73 13.63
CA SER A 67 -1.19 -10.24 14.88
C SER A 67 0.10 -10.98 15.22
N THR A 68 1.18 -10.26 15.48
CA THR A 68 2.50 -10.80 15.85
C THR A 68 2.54 -11.41 17.26
N LYS A 69 1.57 -11.11 18.12
CA LYS A 69 1.52 -11.60 19.50
C LYS A 69 0.16 -12.25 19.77
N ILE A 70 0.17 -13.53 20.14
CA ILE A 70 -1.01 -14.27 20.56
C ILE A 70 -0.82 -14.59 22.04
N TYR A 71 -1.75 -14.13 22.86
CA TYR A 71 -1.82 -14.46 24.27
C TYR A 71 -2.69 -15.70 24.45
N ARG A 72 -2.27 -16.66 25.25
CA ARG A 72 -2.97 -17.90 25.59
C ARG A 72 -3.30 -17.90 27.08
N HIS A 73 -4.50 -18.35 27.42
CA HIS A 73 -4.91 -18.48 28.82
C HIS A 73 -4.08 -19.57 29.53
N PRO A 74 -3.63 -19.35 30.77
CA PRO A 74 -2.70 -20.26 31.45
C PRO A 74 -3.35 -21.62 31.78
N GLU A 75 -4.62 -21.61 32.17
CA GLU A 75 -5.36 -22.84 32.52
C GLU A 75 -6.11 -23.48 31.35
N ASN A 76 -6.37 -22.75 30.26
CA ASN A 76 -7.16 -23.26 29.14
C ASN A 76 -6.52 -22.86 27.80
N PRO A 77 -5.68 -23.73 27.21
CA PRO A 77 -4.90 -23.41 26.02
C PRO A 77 -5.76 -23.17 24.76
N THR A 78 -7.05 -23.47 24.80
CA THR A 78 -8.00 -23.20 23.71
C THR A 78 -8.42 -21.73 23.64
N LEU A 79 -8.31 -21.00 24.74
CA LEU A 79 -8.62 -19.57 24.81
C LEU A 79 -7.38 -18.78 24.45
N THR A 80 -7.39 -18.19 23.25
CA THR A 80 -6.32 -17.32 22.77
C THR A 80 -6.86 -15.94 22.40
N TRP A 81 -6.00 -14.94 22.52
CA TRP A 81 -6.31 -13.55 22.20
C TRP A 81 -5.15 -12.92 21.45
N SER A 82 -5.43 -12.41 20.26
CA SER A 82 -4.44 -11.81 19.33
C SER A 82 -3.87 -10.46 19.79
N GLY A 83 -4.17 -10.03 21.02
CA GLY A 83 -3.83 -8.68 21.50
C GLY A 83 -4.65 -7.57 20.83
N ARG A 84 -5.61 -7.92 19.97
CA ARG A 84 -6.44 -6.97 19.22
C ARG A 84 -7.91 -7.14 19.58
N GLY A 85 -8.65 -6.02 19.64
CA GLY A 85 -10.07 -6.01 19.99
C GLY A 85 -10.31 -6.05 21.50
N ARG A 86 -11.53 -6.43 21.91
CA ARG A 86 -11.95 -6.45 23.32
C ARG A 86 -11.05 -7.38 24.14
N LYS A 87 -10.47 -6.87 25.22
CA LYS A 87 -9.66 -7.65 26.16
C LYS A 87 -10.53 -8.74 26.81
N PRO A 88 -10.11 -10.02 26.78
CA PRO A 88 -10.78 -11.08 27.52
C PRO A 88 -10.69 -10.88 29.02
N GLY A 89 -11.69 -11.37 29.76
CA GLY A 89 -11.74 -11.24 31.23
C GLY A 89 -10.54 -11.87 31.93
N TRP A 90 -10.04 -13.00 31.44
CA TRP A 90 -8.85 -13.66 31.99
C TRP A 90 -7.57 -12.84 31.81
N TYR A 91 -7.42 -12.16 30.66
CA TYR A 91 -6.28 -11.28 30.41
C TYR A 91 -6.34 -10.06 31.31
N ALA A 92 -7.54 -9.48 31.50
CA ALA A 92 -7.75 -8.38 32.43
C ALA A 92 -7.47 -8.81 33.89
N ALA A 93 -7.94 -9.98 34.31
CA ALA A 93 -7.69 -10.52 35.65
C ALA A 93 -6.19 -10.81 35.89
N HIS A 94 -5.47 -11.25 34.86
CA HIS A 94 -4.02 -11.47 34.94
C HIS A 94 -3.24 -10.16 35.13
N LEU A 95 -3.66 -9.09 34.43
CA LEU A 95 -3.10 -7.75 34.61
C LEU A 95 -3.45 -7.17 35.99
N ASP A 96 -4.69 -7.38 36.45
CA ASP A 96 -5.16 -6.93 37.76
C ASP A 96 -4.44 -7.63 38.92
N ALA A 97 -4.08 -8.91 38.74
CA ALA A 97 -3.23 -9.66 39.64
C ALA A 97 -1.74 -9.21 39.66
N GLY A 98 -1.38 -8.16 38.92
CA GLY A 98 -0.03 -7.60 38.85
C GLY A 98 0.98 -8.50 38.14
N LYS A 99 0.52 -9.49 37.37
CA LYS A 99 1.38 -10.45 36.67
C LYS A 99 1.74 -9.95 35.27
N ASN A 100 2.93 -10.34 34.81
CA ASN A 100 3.42 -9.90 33.51
C ASN A 100 2.59 -10.51 32.37
N PRO A 101 2.04 -9.70 31.44
CA PRO A 101 1.28 -10.21 30.30
C PRO A 101 2.12 -11.03 29.31
N ASP A 102 3.46 -10.95 29.40
CA ASP A 102 4.36 -11.78 28.59
C ASP A 102 4.34 -13.26 29.01
N GLU A 103 3.93 -13.59 30.25
CA GLU A 103 3.71 -14.99 30.68
C GLU A 103 2.55 -15.66 29.95
N LEU A 104 1.67 -14.86 29.36
CA LEU A 104 0.55 -15.32 28.56
C LEU A 104 0.93 -15.44 27.08
N LEU A 105 2.12 -15.04 26.64
CA LEU A 105 2.53 -15.21 25.25
C LEU A 105 2.73 -16.70 24.93
N GLY A 106 2.09 -17.19 23.87
CA GLY A 106 2.15 -18.58 23.43
C GLY A 106 2.34 -18.75 21.94
#